data_AF-H0GXL4-F1
#
_entry.id   AF-H0GXL4-F1
#
_cell.length_a   1.000
_cell.length_b   1.000
_cell.length_c   1.000
_cell.angle_alpha   90.00
_cell.angle_beta   90.00
_cell.angle_gamma   90.00
#
_symmetry.space_group_name_H-M   'P 1'
#
loop_
_entity.id
_entity.type
_entity.pdbx_description
1 polymer ?
#
loop_
_entity_poly.entity_id
_entity_poly.type
_entity_poly.pdbx_seq_one_letter_code
_entity_poly.pdbx_strand_id
1 'polypeptide(L)'
;MKRKKELRQNIKEEESQYSNDSKLLNVKRRTKEEAEKEFITMLKENQVDSTWSFSRIISELGTRDPRYWMVDDDPLWKKDMFEKYLSNRSADQLLKEHNETSKFKDAFLEMLRNNSNIKYYTRWSTAKRLIADEPIYKHSVVNEKTKKQTFQNYIDTLANAERESKEKLKTQALEELREYLNGILMSSSSEAIITWQQLSSHYVFDKSKRYMANRHFKILTHEDVLTEYLKIVSKIENDLENKLDQLRLRNYTRDRMARDNFKALLKEIPIQIKANTKWSDIYPYLKSNPRFLQMLGRDGSSCLDLFSDHVDEQRMYIFAQRSIAQQTLIDQNFQWNDTDGDGITRENIEKVLANDLKFKKVDKEDISLIADGIVQQRNEKIQQNLQKERRIMEQKKHYFWLLLQRIYTKTGKPKPSNWDLASKELSEALEYKALGDNDTIRKQIFDGFKPESSPLTSESATADIPLTPSKKRHLSQAIELDY
;
A
#
# COMPACT_ATOMS: atom_id res chain seq x y z
N MET A 1 69.25 -35.88 -69.28
CA MET A 1 68.12 -35.21 -69.96
C MET A 1 67.27 -36.16 -70.84
N LYS A 2 67.84 -37.03 -71.70
CA LYS A 2 67.06 -37.99 -72.52
C LYS A 2 66.25 -39.02 -71.69
N ARG A 3 66.86 -39.63 -70.67
CA ARG A 3 66.22 -40.62 -69.78
C ARG A 3 65.00 -40.10 -68.99
N LYS A 4 64.92 -38.78 -68.74
CA LYS A 4 63.80 -38.12 -68.04
C LYS A 4 62.66 -37.72 -69.00
N LYS A 5 62.96 -37.59 -70.29
CA LYS A 5 61.96 -37.43 -71.36
C LYS A 5 61.32 -38.77 -71.73
N GLU A 6 62.13 -39.83 -71.82
CA GLU A 6 61.64 -41.20 -72.07
C GLU A 6 60.76 -41.71 -70.94
N LEU A 7 61.10 -41.47 -69.66
CA LEU A 7 60.20 -41.80 -68.54
C LEU A 7 58.89 -40.99 -68.54
N ARG A 8 58.90 -39.73 -69.00
CA ARG A 8 57.67 -38.92 -69.13
C ARG A 8 56.86 -39.27 -70.39
N GLN A 9 57.48 -39.83 -71.41
CA GLN A 9 56.79 -40.38 -72.58
C GLN A 9 56.17 -41.74 -72.25
N ASN A 10 56.89 -42.63 -71.55
CA ASN A 10 56.34 -43.91 -71.10
C ASN A 10 55.16 -43.75 -70.13
N ILE A 11 55.21 -42.79 -69.18
CA ILE A 11 54.05 -42.52 -68.29
C ILE A 11 52.86 -41.97 -69.09
N LYS A 12 53.10 -41.14 -70.13
CA LYS A 12 52.04 -40.64 -71.01
C LYS A 12 51.47 -41.71 -71.95
N GLU A 13 52.30 -42.65 -72.39
CA GLU A 13 51.89 -43.76 -73.26
C GLU A 13 51.10 -44.81 -72.46
N GLU A 14 51.48 -45.11 -71.22
CA GLU A 14 50.71 -45.98 -70.31
C GLU A 14 49.37 -45.36 -69.89
N GLU A 15 49.29 -44.04 -69.67
CA GLU A 15 48.01 -43.34 -69.42
C GLU A 15 47.08 -43.36 -70.66
N SER A 16 47.63 -43.50 -71.87
CA SER A 16 46.85 -43.49 -73.11
C SER A 16 46.27 -44.86 -73.51
N GLN A 17 46.84 -45.95 -73.00
CA GLN A 17 46.39 -47.32 -73.32
C GLN A 17 45.15 -47.78 -72.52
N TYR A 18 44.76 -47.02 -71.49
CA TYR A 18 43.58 -47.27 -70.65
C TYR A 18 42.54 -46.13 -70.72
N SER A 19 42.54 -45.33 -71.80
CA SER A 19 41.52 -44.29 -71.98
C SER A 19 40.21 -44.92 -72.46
N ASN A 20 39.22 -44.93 -71.59
CA ASN A 20 37.93 -45.58 -71.82
C ASN A 20 36.91 -44.52 -72.31
N ASP A 21 36.62 -44.49 -73.61
CA ASP A 21 35.80 -43.47 -74.31
C ASP A 21 34.28 -43.53 -74.04
N SER A 22 33.88 -44.11 -72.91
CA SER A 22 32.48 -44.21 -72.53
C SER A 22 31.91 -42.82 -72.18
N LYS A 23 30.80 -42.41 -72.81
CA LYS A 23 30.07 -41.15 -72.51
C LYS A 23 29.64 -41.01 -71.04
N LEU A 24 29.65 -42.10 -70.27
CA LEU A 24 29.41 -42.13 -68.83
C LEU A 24 30.64 -41.76 -67.99
N LEU A 25 31.85 -41.94 -68.52
CA LEU A 25 33.13 -41.68 -67.84
C LEU A 25 33.73 -40.31 -68.21
N ASN A 26 33.45 -39.79 -69.41
CA ASN A 26 33.94 -38.48 -69.87
C ASN A 26 32.89 -37.37 -69.68
N VAL A 27 32.53 -37.09 -68.43
CA VAL A 27 31.68 -35.93 -68.08
C VAL A 27 32.59 -34.81 -67.59
N LYS A 28 32.48 -33.62 -68.19
CA LYS A 28 33.20 -32.42 -67.70
C LYS A 28 32.75 -32.13 -66.27
N ARG A 29 33.63 -32.40 -65.31
CA ARG A 29 33.46 -32.07 -63.89
C ARG A 29 33.13 -30.58 -63.75
N ARG A 30 32.04 -30.27 -63.05
CA ARG A 30 31.65 -28.88 -62.71
C ARG A 30 31.73 -28.66 -61.21
N THR A 31 31.64 -27.41 -60.78
CA THR A 31 31.61 -27.00 -59.38
C THR A 31 30.43 -27.65 -58.65
N LYS A 32 30.62 -27.94 -57.34
CA LYS A 32 29.64 -28.68 -56.52
C LYS A 32 28.22 -28.10 -56.64
N GLU A 33 28.09 -26.78 -56.62
CA GLU A 33 26.79 -26.07 -56.68
C GLU A 33 26.05 -26.18 -58.03
N GLU A 34 26.76 -26.21 -59.16
CA GLU A 34 26.13 -26.44 -60.47
C GLU A 34 25.71 -27.89 -60.63
N ALA A 35 26.49 -28.80 -60.07
CA ALA A 35 26.23 -30.21 -60.10
C ALA A 35 25.06 -30.62 -59.17
N GLU A 36 24.83 -29.90 -58.06
CA GLU A 36 23.61 -30.02 -57.24
C GLU A 36 22.35 -29.73 -58.05
N LYS A 37 22.37 -28.64 -58.83
CA LYS A 37 21.23 -28.24 -59.66
C LYS A 37 20.95 -29.25 -60.76
N GLU A 38 21.99 -29.73 -61.45
CA GLU A 38 21.87 -30.74 -62.51
C GLU A 38 21.46 -32.14 -61.97
N PHE A 39 21.87 -32.48 -60.75
CA PHE A 39 21.43 -33.70 -60.07
C PHE A 39 19.95 -33.61 -59.66
N ILE A 40 19.52 -32.47 -59.12
CA ILE A 40 18.11 -32.23 -58.77
C ILE A 40 17.22 -32.16 -60.02
N THR A 41 17.67 -31.55 -61.13
CA THR A 41 16.92 -31.54 -62.40
C THR A 41 16.78 -32.95 -62.97
N MET A 42 17.83 -33.78 -62.90
CA MET A 42 17.77 -35.18 -63.28
C MET A 42 16.76 -35.97 -62.45
N LEU A 43 16.74 -35.78 -61.12
CA LEU A 43 15.74 -36.40 -60.23
C LEU A 43 14.30 -35.94 -60.54
N LYS A 44 14.14 -34.71 -61.02
CA LYS A 44 12.86 -34.14 -61.44
C LYS A 44 12.38 -34.67 -62.79
N GLU A 45 13.27 -34.76 -63.78
CA GLU A 45 12.97 -35.30 -65.13
C GLU A 45 12.57 -36.77 -65.08
N ASN A 46 13.23 -37.56 -64.23
CA ASN A 46 12.93 -38.98 -64.03
C ASN A 46 11.78 -39.25 -63.05
N GLN A 47 11.09 -38.21 -62.56
CA GLN A 47 9.93 -38.29 -61.66
C GLN A 47 10.14 -39.20 -60.43
N VAL A 48 11.32 -39.14 -59.82
CA VAL A 48 11.62 -39.94 -58.63
C VAL A 48 10.68 -39.53 -57.49
N ASP A 49 10.03 -40.53 -56.89
CA ASP A 49 8.98 -40.36 -55.86
C ASP A 49 9.39 -41.02 -54.53
N SER A 50 8.62 -40.80 -53.46
CA SER A 50 8.88 -41.36 -52.12
C SER A 50 8.87 -42.90 -52.05
N THR A 51 8.45 -43.57 -53.14
CA THR A 51 8.49 -45.02 -53.31
C THR A 51 9.85 -45.54 -53.79
N TRP A 52 10.79 -44.65 -54.17
CA TRP A 52 12.12 -45.01 -54.65
C TRP A 52 13.13 -45.09 -53.50
N SER A 53 13.84 -46.21 -53.40
CA SER A 53 15.00 -46.34 -52.51
C SER A 53 16.26 -45.77 -53.16
N PHE A 54 17.19 -45.26 -52.35
CA PHE A 54 18.48 -44.76 -52.84
C PHE A 54 19.26 -45.82 -53.63
N SER A 55 19.15 -47.10 -53.26
CA SER A 55 19.71 -48.23 -54.01
C SER A 55 19.14 -48.37 -55.42
N ARG A 56 17.83 -48.14 -55.59
CA ARG A 56 17.15 -48.20 -56.88
C ARG A 56 17.54 -47.05 -57.80
N ILE A 57 17.80 -45.87 -57.21
CA ILE A 57 18.34 -44.70 -57.91
C ILE A 57 19.74 -45.01 -58.45
N ILE A 58 20.61 -45.60 -57.63
CA ILE A 58 21.97 -46.00 -58.06
C ILE A 58 21.89 -46.97 -59.25
N SER A 59 21.02 -47.99 -59.19
CA SER A 59 20.93 -49.00 -60.25
C SER A 59 20.31 -48.49 -61.54
N GLU A 60 19.22 -47.71 -61.46
CA GLU A 60 18.48 -47.28 -62.65
C GLU A 60 19.06 -46.00 -63.26
N LEU A 61 19.43 -45.01 -62.43
CA LEU A 61 19.91 -43.70 -62.90
C LEU A 61 21.42 -43.68 -63.11
N GLY A 62 22.19 -44.43 -62.31
CA GLY A 62 23.63 -44.56 -62.49
C GLY A 62 24.04 -45.25 -63.80
N THR A 63 23.14 -46.07 -64.36
CA THR A 63 23.36 -46.78 -65.63
C THR A 63 22.84 -46.00 -66.85
N ARG A 64 21.83 -45.14 -66.65
CA ARG A 64 21.13 -44.46 -67.76
C ARG A 64 21.65 -43.05 -68.01
N ASP A 65 21.96 -42.28 -66.97
CA ASP A 65 22.23 -40.86 -67.10
C ASP A 65 23.70 -40.52 -66.80
N PRO A 66 24.46 -39.98 -67.78
CA PRO A 66 25.82 -39.47 -67.55
C PRO A 66 25.88 -38.38 -66.48
N ARG A 67 24.77 -37.67 -66.24
CA ARG A 67 24.69 -36.58 -65.24
C ARG A 67 24.87 -37.08 -63.80
N TYR A 68 24.61 -38.37 -63.52
CA TYR A 68 24.81 -38.98 -62.21
C TYR A 68 26.30 -39.04 -61.78
N TRP A 69 27.20 -39.08 -62.77
CA TRP A 69 28.65 -39.14 -62.58
C TRP A 69 29.34 -37.77 -62.65
N MET A 70 28.58 -36.67 -62.72
CA MET A 70 29.12 -35.30 -62.82
C MET A 70 29.75 -34.79 -61.51
N VAL A 71 29.40 -35.40 -60.38
CA VAL A 71 29.89 -35.07 -59.04
C VAL A 71 30.86 -36.16 -58.60
N ASP A 72 31.98 -35.76 -57.99
CA ASP A 72 32.98 -36.67 -57.40
C ASP A 72 32.30 -37.73 -56.51
N ASP A 73 32.98 -38.87 -56.38
CA ASP A 73 32.49 -40.16 -55.86
C ASP A 73 32.20 -40.15 -54.35
N ASP A 74 31.27 -39.28 -53.92
CA ASP A 74 30.79 -39.12 -52.54
C ASP A 74 29.33 -39.63 -52.43
N PRO A 75 29.11 -40.93 -52.14
CA PRO A 75 27.76 -41.50 -51.98
C PRO A 75 26.92 -40.83 -50.89
N LEU A 76 27.57 -40.29 -49.86
CA LEU A 76 26.90 -39.63 -48.73
C LEU A 76 26.26 -38.30 -49.15
N TRP A 77 26.95 -37.53 -50.00
CA TRP A 77 26.42 -36.28 -50.55
C TRP A 77 25.25 -36.55 -51.50
N LYS A 78 25.33 -37.61 -52.32
CA LYS A 78 24.23 -37.99 -53.24
C LYS A 78 22.98 -38.42 -52.46
N LYS A 79 23.15 -39.10 -51.32
CA LYS A 79 22.06 -39.48 -50.41
C LYS A 79 21.44 -38.24 -49.74
N ASP A 80 22.25 -37.33 -49.22
CA ASP A 80 21.79 -36.08 -48.60
C ASP A 80 21.03 -35.19 -49.61
N MET A 81 21.52 -35.08 -50.84
CA MET A 81 20.81 -34.36 -51.91
C MET A 81 19.49 -35.01 -52.32
N PHE A 82 19.43 -36.35 -52.33
CA PHE A 82 18.19 -37.08 -52.58
C PHE A 82 17.17 -36.89 -51.45
N GLU A 83 17.59 -36.97 -50.19
CA GLU A 83 16.74 -36.69 -49.03
C GLU A 83 16.26 -35.22 -49.01
N LYS A 84 17.13 -34.27 -49.38
CA LYS A 84 16.76 -32.86 -49.60
C LYS A 84 15.75 -32.69 -50.73
N TYR A 85 15.88 -33.43 -51.83
CA TYR A 85 14.92 -33.40 -52.92
C TYR A 85 13.55 -33.99 -52.53
N LEU A 86 13.52 -35.13 -51.81
CA LEU A 86 12.27 -35.71 -51.31
C LEU A 86 11.56 -34.81 -50.30
N SER A 87 12.31 -34.21 -49.38
CA SER A 87 11.76 -33.25 -48.41
C SER A 87 11.26 -31.96 -49.09
N ASN A 88 11.99 -31.41 -50.05
CA ASN A 88 11.52 -30.27 -50.85
C ASN A 88 10.30 -30.61 -51.71
N ARG A 89 10.23 -31.80 -52.33
CA ARG A 89 9.09 -32.20 -53.17
C ARG A 89 7.82 -32.42 -52.35
N SER A 90 7.93 -33.04 -51.18
CA SER A 90 6.80 -33.20 -50.26
C SER A 90 6.33 -31.85 -49.71
N ALA A 91 7.26 -30.95 -49.38
CA ALA A 91 6.93 -29.57 -49.03
C ALA A 91 6.25 -28.82 -50.20
N ASP A 92 6.75 -28.95 -51.43
CA ASP A 92 6.17 -28.33 -52.63
C ASP A 92 4.79 -28.88 -52.96
N GLN A 93 4.55 -30.18 -52.75
CA GLN A 93 3.23 -30.80 -52.94
C GLN A 93 2.23 -30.27 -51.91
N LEU A 94 2.60 -30.25 -50.64
CA LEU A 94 1.77 -29.68 -49.57
C LEU A 94 1.52 -28.19 -49.80
N LEU A 95 2.52 -27.44 -50.26
CA LEU A 95 2.38 -26.02 -50.59
C LEU A 95 1.46 -25.81 -51.78
N LYS A 96 1.53 -26.65 -52.82
CA LYS A 96 0.60 -26.61 -53.95
C LYS A 96 -0.82 -26.92 -53.50
N GLU A 97 -1.06 -27.98 -52.72
CA GLU A 97 -2.38 -28.30 -52.18
C GLU A 97 -2.93 -27.16 -51.30
N HIS A 98 -2.08 -26.57 -50.45
CA HIS A 98 -2.44 -25.43 -49.64
C HIS A 98 -2.76 -24.20 -50.51
N ASN A 99 -1.96 -23.93 -51.55
CA ASN A 99 -2.18 -22.82 -52.47
C ASN A 99 -3.45 -23.00 -53.30
N GLU A 100 -3.74 -24.19 -53.81
CA GLU A 100 -4.98 -24.47 -54.52
C GLU A 100 -6.20 -24.38 -53.59
N THR A 101 -6.07 -24.85 -52.35
CA THR A 101 -7.10 -24.66 -51.33
C THR A 101 -7.29 -23.18 -51.00
N SER A 102 -6.22 -22.39 -50.87
CA SER A 102 -6.30 -20.96 -50.58
C SER A 102 -6.93 -20.19 -51.74
N LYS A 103 -6.49 -20.42 -52.98
CA LYS A 103 -7.10 -19.84 -54.18
C LYS A 103 -8.57 -20.18 -54.28
N PHE A 104 -8.95 -21.41 -53.96
CA PHE A 104 -10.36 -21.80 -53.88
C PHE A 104 -11.10 -21.04 -52.78
N LYS A 105 -10.52 -20.92 -51.57
CA LYS A 105 -11.12 -20.13 -50.48
C LYS A 105 -11.34 -18.68 -50.91
N ASP A 106 -10.37 -18.06 -51.54
CA ASP A 106 -10.43 -16.66 -51.97
C ASP A 106 -11.49 -16.47 -53.08
N ALA A 107 -11.49 -17.35 -54.10
CA ALA A 107 -12.51 -17.34 -55.14
C ALA A 107 -13.92 -17.63 -54.59
N PHE A 108 -14.03 -18.53 -53.61
CA PHE A 108 -15.28 -18.83 -52.93
C PHE A 108 -15.76 -17.63 -52.10
N LEU A 109 -14.87 -16.92 -51.40
CA LEU A 109 -15.20 -15.70 -50.66
C LEU A 109 -15.64 -14.56 -51.60
N GLU A 110 -14.97 -14.38 -52.73
CA GLU A 110 -15.34 -13.37 -53.74
C GLU A 110 -16.73 -13.67 -54.32
N MET A 111 -17.01 -14.94 -54.62
CA MET A 111 -18.35 -15.38 -55.02
C MET A 111 -19.40 -15.13 -53.91
N LEU A 112 -19.07 -15.40 -52.64
CA LEU A 112 -19.98 -15.12 -51.52
C LEU A 112 -20.23 -13.61 -51.33
N ARG A 113 -19.26 -12.75 -51.66
CA ARG A 113 -19.42 -11.29 -51.64
C ARG A 113 -20.31 -10.78 -52.77
N ASN A 114 -20.17 -11.34 -53.97
CA ASN A 114 -20.99 -10.97 -55.13
C ASN A 114 -22.46 -11.39 -54.97
N ASN A 115 -22.72 -12.40 -54.14
CA ASN A 115 -24.07 -12.86 -53.82
C ASN A 115 -24.74 -12.00 -52.74
N SER A 116 -25.48 -10.97 -53.15
CA SER A 116 -26.24 -10.05 -52.28
C SER A 116 -27.32 -10.70 -51.40
N ASN A 117 -27.67 -11.97 -51.67
CA ASN A 117 -28.65 -12.73 -50.90
C ASN A 117 -28.09 -13.37 -49.62
N ILE A 118 -26.77 -13.32 -49.42
CA ILE A 118 -26.10 -13.89 -48.24
C ILE A 118 -25.96 -12.82 -47.18
N LYS A 119 -26.74 -12.93 -46.10
CA LYS A 119 -26.72 -12.04 -44.94
C LYS A 119 -26.05 -12.73 -43.77
N TYR A 120 -25.70 -11.95 -42.73
CA TYR A 120 -25.05 -12.44 -41.51
C TYR A 120 -25.84 -13.52 -40.75
N TYR A 121 -27.14 -13.69 -41.02
CA TYR A 121 -28.00 -14.71 -40.40
C TYR A 121 -28.32 -15.89 -41.31
N THR A 122 -27.76 -15.94 -42.52
CA THR A 122 -28.04 -17.00 -43.50
C THR A 122 -27.44 -18.34 -43.07
N ARG A 123 -28.26 -19.41 -43.07
CA ARG A 123 -27.81 -20.78 -42.75
C ARG A 123 -27.17 -21.46 -43.95
N TRP A 124 -26.25 -22.39 -43.68
CA TRP A 124 -25.55 -23.18 -44.71
C TRP A 124 -26.51 -23.92 -45.66
N SER A 125 -27.63 -24.46 -45.18
CA SER A 125 -28.61 -25.16 -46.02
C SER A 125 -29.24 -24.25 -47.08
N THR A 126 -29.57 -23.02 -46.70
CA THR A 126 -30.12 -21.99 -47.59
C THR A 126 -29.06 -21.50 -48.57
N ALA A 127 -27.84 -21.26 -48.08
CA ALA A 127 -26.71 -20.86 -48.92
C ALA A 127 -26.34 -21.95 -49.94
N LYS A 128 -26.32 -23.23 -49.54
CA LYS A 128 -26.04 -24.37 -50.41
C LYS A 128 -27.03 -24.45 -51.58
N ARG A 129 -28.32 -24.16 -51.34
CA ARG A 129 -29.33 -24.10 -52.41
C ARG A 129 -29.08 -22.96 -53.40
N LEU A 130 -28.57 -21.82 -52.93
CA LEU A 130 -28.28 -20.66 -53.76
C LEU A 130 -26.95 -20.78 -54.53
N ILE A 131 -25.99 -21.53 -53.99
CA ILE A 131 -24.64 -21.69 -54.52
C ILE A 131 -24.51 -22.97 -55.39
N ALA A 132 -25.52 -23.85 -55.37
CA ALA A 132 -25.48 -25.14 -56.06
C ALA A 132 -25.27 -25.02 -57.59
N ASP A 133 -25.75 -23.93 -58.20
CA ASP A 133 -25.68 -23.71 -59.64
C ASP A 133 -24.39 -22.99 -60.08
N GLU A 134 -23.55 -22.55 -59.13
CA GLU A 134 -22.34 -21.77 -59.43
C GLU A 134 -21.16 -22.67 -59.89
N PRO A 135 -20.43 -22.28 -60.95
CA PRO A 135 -19.35 -23.09 -61.52
C PRO A 135 -18.20 -23.31 -60.54
N ILE A 136 -17.90 -22.32 -59.69
CA ILE A 136 -16.85 -22.39 -58.66
C ILE A 136 -17.17 -23.48 -57.62
N TYR A 137 -18.44 -23.65 -57.27
CA TYR A 137 -18.87 -24.69 -56.33
C TYR A 137 -18.87 -26.08 -56.97
N LYS A 138 -19.33 -26.19 -58.23
CA LYS A 138 -19.47 -27.43 -58.99
C LYS A 138 -18.14 -28.01 -59.48
N HIS A 139 -17.17 -27.18 -59.85
CA HIS A 139 -15.89 -27.61 -60.43
C HIS A 139 -14.77 -27.76 -59.39
N SER A 140 -15.09 -27.59 -58.10
CA SER A 140 -14.10 -27.61 -57.04
C SER A 140 -13.89 -29.02 -56.48
N VAL A 141 -12.64 -29.48 -56.57
CA VAL A 141 -12.09 -30.74 -56.01
C VAL A 141 -11.99 -30.68 -54.46
N VAL A 142 -12.32 -29.55 -53.85
CA VAL A 142 -12.17 -29.32 -52.41
C VAL A 142 -13.33 -29.94 -51.60
N ASN A 143 -12.99 -30.52 -50.44
CA ASN A 143 -13.91 -31.22 -49.53
C ASN A 143 -15.10 -30.33 -49.07
N GLU A 144 -16.29 -30.91 -48.91
CA GLU A 144 -17.48 -30.19 -48.43
C GLU A 144 -17.28 -29.60 -47.01
N LYS A 145 -16.46 -30.24 -46.17
CA LYS A 145 -16.13 -29.75 -44.82
C LYS A 145 -15.43 -28.39 -44.85
N THR A 146 -14.45 -28.20 -45.74
CA THR A 146 -13.72 -26.94 -45.86
C THR A 146 -14.57 -25.86 -46.54
N LYS A 147 -15.46 -26.23 -47.47
CA LYS A 147 -16.49 -25.32 -48.02
C LYS A 147 -17.45 -24.79 -46.95
N LYS A 148 -17.94 -25.67 -46.06
CA LYS A 148 -18.80 -25.26 -44.94
C LYS A 148 -18.06 -24.36 -43.94
N GLN A 149 -16.82 -24.70 -43.58
CA GLN A 149 -16.00 -23.90 -42.66
C GLN A 149 -15.71 -22.50 -43.21
N THR A 150 -15.38 -22.39 -44.49
CA THR A 150 -15.08 -21.10 -45.13
C THR A 150 -16.30 -20.21 -45.22
N PHE A 151 -17.49 -20.79 -45.49
CA PHE A 151 -18.76 -20.06 -45.39
C PHE A 151 -19.06 -19.61 -43.96
N GLN A 152 -18.88 -20.48 -42.96
CA GLN A 152 -19.10 -20.13 -41.56
C GLN A 152 -18.18 -18.97 -41.14
N ASN A 153 -16.90 -19.05 -41.48
CA ASN A 153 -15.94 -17.96 -41.22
C ASN A 153 -16.37 -16.66 -41.89
N TYR A 154 -16.87 -16.72 -43.13
CA TYR A 154 -17.39 -15.52 -43.82
C TYR A 154 -18.60 -14.92 -43.10
N ILE A 155 -19.57 -15.75 -42.70
CA ILE A 155 -20.74 -15.29 -41.94
C ILE A 155 -20.33 -14.68 -40.59
N ASP A 156 -19.40 -15.32 -39.88
CA ASP A 156 -18.88 -14.82 -38.61
C ASP A 156 -18.16 -13.47 -38.81
N THR A 157 -17.40 -13.29 -39.90
CA THR A 157 -16.79 -12.00 -40.23
C THR A 157 -17.83 -10.92 -40.54
N LEU A 158 -18.91 -11.25 -41.26
CA LEU A 158 -20.00 -10.31 -41.51
C LEU A 158 -20.76 -9.94 -40.24
N ALA A 159 -21.03 -10.92 -39.37
CA ALA A 159 -21.69 -10.69 -38.09
C ALA A 159 -20.82 -9.82 -37.15
N ASN A 160 -19.50 -10.06 -37.15
CA ASN A 160 -18.55 -9.25 -36.39
C ASN A 160 -18.47 -7.82 -36.94
N ALA A 161 -18.40 -7.63 -38.26
CA ALA A 161 -18.37 -6.31 -38.88
C ALA A 161 -19.64 -5.50 -38.59
N GLU A 162 -20.82 -6.13 -38.63
CA GLU A 162 -22.09 -5.48 -38.28
C GLU A 162 -22.14 -5.10 -36.79
N ARG A 163 -21.63 -5.96 -35.91
CA ARG A 163 -21.52 -5.66 -34.47
C ARG A 163 -20.59 -4.49 -34.23
N GLU A 164 -19.41 -4.50 -34.85
CA GLU A 164 -18.42 -3.44 -34.75
C GLU A 164 -18.95 -2.10 -35.29
N SER A 165 -19.70 -2.13 -36.40
CA SER A 165 -20.38 -0.94 -36.94
C SER A 165 -21.39 -0.37 -35.96
N LYS A 166 -22.22 -1.22 -35.33
CA LYS A 166 -23.18 -0.80 -34.28
C LYS A 166 -22.48 -0.27 -33.03
N GLU A 167 -21.39 -0.91 -32.62
CA GLU A 167 -20.58 -0.45 -31.49
C GLU A 167 -19.95 0.92 -31.79
N LYS A 168 -19.36 1.12 -32.98
CA LYS A 168 -18.82 2.42 -33.41
C LYS A 168 -19.87 3.51 -33.44
N LEU A 169 -21.07 3.22 -33.96
CA LEU A 169 -22.18 4.16 -33.92
C LEU A 169 -22.61 4.46 -32.48
N LYS A 170 -22.63 3.45 -31.60
CA LYS A 170 -22.94 3.65 -30.17
C LYS A 170 -21.87 4.49 -29.46
N THR A 171 -20.59 4.27 -29.74
CA THR A 171 -19.50 5.05 -29.13
C THR A 171 -19.53 6.50 -29.60
N GLN A 172 -19.73 6.75 -30.90
CA GLN A 172 -19.90 8.11 -31.44
C GLN A 172 -21.11 8.81 -30.80
N ALA A 173 -22.23 8.10 -30.68
CA ALA A 173 -23.42 8.61 -30.04
C ALA A 173 -23.22 8.92 -28.53
N LEU A 174 -22.43 8.12 -27.81
CA LEU A 174 -22.06 8.37 -26.42
C LEU A 174 -21.12 9.58 -26.28
N GLU A 175 -20.19 9.78 -27.22
CA GLU A 175 -19.30 10.94 -27.25
C GLU A 175 -20.09 12.23 -27.48
N GLU A 176 -20.97 12.26 -28.49
CA GLU A 176 -21.86 13.39 -28.75
C GLU A 176 -22.80 13.68 -27.56
N LEU A 177 -23.29 12.62 -26.90
CA LEU A 177 -24.08 12.77 -25.67
C LEU A 177 -23.25 13.39 -24.55
N ARG A 178 -22.02 12.93 -24.36
CA ARG A 178 -21.10 13.48 -23.36
C ARG A 178 -20.85 14.96 -23.60
N GLU A 179 -20.61 15.37 -24.84
CA GLU A 179 -20.43 16.78 -25.20
C GLU A 179 -21.69 17.59 -24.94
N TYR A 180 -22.86 17.07 -25.30
CA TYR A 180 -24.15 17.71 -25.04
C TYR A 180 -24.41 17.89 -23.53
N LEU A 181 -24.21 16.83 -22.74
CA LEU A 181 -24.38 16.85 -21.30
C LEU A 181 -23.36 17.79 -20.62
N ASN A 182 -22.09 17.75 -21.03
CA ASN A 182 -21.08 18.69 -20.55
C ASN A 182 -21.44 20.14 -20.91
N GLY A 183 -21.94 20.40 -22.13
CA GLY A 183 -22.38 21.73 -22.54
C GLY A 183 -23.51 22.26 -21.65
N ILE A 184 -24.47 21.42 -21.26
CA ILE A 184 -25.57 21.81 -20.36
C ILE A 184 -25.06 22.02 -18.93
N LEU A 185 -24.26 21.08 -18.41
CA LEU A 185 -23.75 21.13 -17.05
C LEU A 185 -22.79 22.30 -16.83
N MET A 186 -21.99 22.66 -17.86
CA MET A 186 -21.08 23.81 -17.81
C MET A 186 -21.77 25.13 -18.12
N SER A 187 -22.80 25.14 -18.96
CA SER A 187 -23.58 26.36 -19.27
C SER A 187 -24.53 26.75 -18.15
N SER A 188 -24.94 25.80 -17.31
CA SER A 188 -25.70 26.11 -16.10
C SER A 188 -24.72 26.67 -15.08
N SER A 189 -24.53 27.99 -15.14
CA SER A 189 -23.63 28.81 -14.32
C SER A 189 -23.95 28.81 -12.82
N SER A 190 -24.70 27.84 -12.32
CA SER A 190 -25.07 27.70 -10.92
C SER A 190 -24.19 26.62 -10.31
N GLU A 191 -23.54 26.93 -9.20
CA GLU A 191 -22.61 26.07 -8.43
C GLU A 191 -23.20 24.73 -7.97
N ALA A 192 -24.47 24.47 -8.27
CA ALA A 192 -25.17 23.23 -7.97
C ALA A 192 -25.27 22.35 -9.22
N ILE A 193 -24.72 21.15 -9.13
CA ILE A 193 -24.86 20.10 -10.14
C ILE A 193 -26.35 19.86 -10.40
N ILE A 194 -26.77 19.95 -11.66
CA ILE A 194 -28.16 19.68 -12.07
C ILE A 194 -28.50 18.26 -11.64
N THR A 195 -29.58 18.06 -10.89
CA THR A 195 -29.98 16.72 -10.43
C THR A 195 -30.49 15.88 -11.61
N TRP A 196 -30.32 14.55 -11.57
CA TRP A 196 -30.81 13.63 -12.61
C TRP A 196 -32.29 13.85 -12.97
N GLN A 197 -33.14 14.17 -11.98
CA GLN A 197 -34.56 14.48 -12.20
C GLN A 197 -34.77 15.72 -13.07
N GLN A 198 -33.97 16.77 -12.88
CA GLN A 198 -34.02 17.99 -13.70
C GLN A 198 -33.46 17.72 -15.10
N LEU A 199 -32.39 16.93 -15.21
CA LEU A 199 -31.80 16.55 -16.48
C LEU A 199 -32.76 15.72 -17.34
N SER A 200 -33.34 14.67 -16.74
CA SER A 200 -34.28 13.77 -17.42
C SER A 200 -35.61 14.44 -17.77
N SER A 201 -36.07 15.41 -16.99
CA SER A 201 -37.35 16.10 -17.23
C SER A 201 -37.26 17.29 -18.19
N HIS A 202 -36.13 17.98 -18.27
CA HIS A 202 -35.99 19.21 -19.07
C HIS A 202 -35.04 19.09 -20.27
N TYR A 203 -34.01 18.25 -20.19
CA TYR A 203 -32.88 18.32 -21.12
C TYR A 203 -32.66 17.06 -21.96
N VAL A 204 -33.28 15.94 -21.56
CA VAL A 204 -33.11 14.61 -22.19
C VAL A 204 -34.48 14.04 -22.54
N PHE A 205 -34.53 13.13 -23.53
CA PHE A 205 -35.73 12.44 -24.01
C PHE A 205 -36.74 13.35 -24.76
N ASP A 206 -38.03 12.99 -24.72
CA ASP A 206 -39.09 13.49 -25.61
C ASP A 206 -39.35 15.01 -25.54
N LYS A 207 -38.81 15.69 -24.52
CA LYS A 207 -39.00 17.14 -24.33
C LYS A 207 -37.91 18.00 -25.00
N SER A 208 -36.77 17.41 -25.36
CA SER A 208 -35.67 18.15 -26.01
C SER A 208 -35.67 17.92 -27.53
N LYS A 209 -36.00 18.97 -28.28
CA LYS A 209 -35.88 18.99 -29.75
C LYS A 209 -34.45 18.71 -30.22
N ARG A 210 -33.44 19.10 -29.41
CA ARG A 210 -32.01 18.89 -29.72
C ARG A 210 -31.57 17.45 -29.50
N TYR A 211 -32.14 16.78 -28.50
CA TYR A 211 -31.95 15.34 -28.28
C TYR A 211 -32.65 14.50 -29.37
N MET A 212 -33.89 14.84 -29.72
CA MET A 212 -34.65 14.13 -30.76
C MET A 212 -34.13 14.38 -32.19
N ALA A 213 -33.45 15.49 -32.44
CA ALA A 213 -32.85 15.81 -33.74
C ALA A 213 -31.67 14.89 -34.09
N ASN A 214 -30.99 14.31 -33.11
CA ASN A 214 -29.82 13.48 -33.37
C ASN A 214 -30.24 12.01 -33.59
N ARG A 215 -29.96 11.51 -34.80
CA ARG A 215 -30.25 10.12 -35.19
C ARG A 215 -29.44 9.11 -34.36
N HIS A 216 -28.26 9.51 -33.87
CA HIS A 216 -27.36 8.68 -33.08
C HIS A 216 -27.92 8.38 -31.67
N PHE A 217 -28.67 9.29 -31.07
CA PHE A 217 -29.26 9.10 -29.74
C PHE A 217 -30.43 8.10 -29.70
N LYS A 218 -30.99 7.72 -30.86
CA LYS A 218 -32.02 6.67 -30.93
C LYS A 218 -31.48 5.26 -30.66
N ILE A 219 -30.17 5.06 -30.82
CA ILE A 219 -29.50 3.77 -30.59
C ILE A 219 -29.20 3.58 -29.09
N LEU A 220 -29.14 4.68 -28.32
CA LEU A 220 -28.83 4.65 -26.89
C LEU A 220 -30.02 4.21 -26.07
N THR A 221 -29.74 3.37 -25.08
CA THR A 221 -30.71 3.01 -24.05
C THR A 221 -30.76 4.10 -22.98
N HIS A 222 -31.86 4.16 -22.21
CA HIS A 222 -31.97 5.06 -21.06
C HIS A 222 -30.87 4.82 -20.02
N GLU A 223 -30.43 3.56 -19.86
CA GLU A 223 -29.32 3.16 -18.98
C GLU A 223 -27.99 3.73 -19.46
N ASP A 224 -27.71 3.68 -20.77
CA ASP A 224 -26.49 4.25 -21.35
C ASP A 224 -26.38 5.76 -21.06
N VAL A 225 -27.51 6.48 -21.13
CA VAL A 225 -27.55 7.92 -20.83
C VAL A 225 -27.31 8.19 -19.35
N LEU A 226 -27.92 7.40 -18.47
CA LEU A 226 -27.75 7.54 -17.02
C LEU A 226 -26.30 7.23 -16.60
N THR A 227 -25.72 6.14 -17.09
CA THR A 227 -24.35 5.76 -16.77
C THR A 227 -23.36 6.82 -17.23
N GLU A 228 -23.59 7.44 -18.39
CA GLU A 228 -22.72 8.51 -18.88
C GLU A 228 -22.88 9.81 -18.08
N TYR A 229 -24.09 10.15 -17.67
CA TYR A 229 -24.34 11.24 -16.73
C TYR A 229 -23.61 11.02 -15.39
N LEU A 230 -23.71 9.83 -14.80
CA LEU A 230 -23.03 9.51 -13.53
C LEU A 230 -21.51 9.64 -13.66
N LYS A 231 -20.92 9.21 -14.78
CA LYS A 231 -19.49 9.41 -15.04
C LYS A 231 -19.11 10.89 -15.10
N ILE A 232 -19.96 11.73 -15.70
CA ILE A 232 -19.70 13.17 -15.78
C ILE A 232 -19.80 13.80 -14.38
N VAL A 233 -20.83 13.47 -13.60
CA VAL A 233 -20.98 13.96 -12.22
C VAL A 233 -19.78 13.56 -11.37
N SER A 234 -19.37 12.29 -11.41
CA SER A 234 -18.21 11.80 -10.66
C SER A 234 -16.91 12.52 -11.06
N LYS A 235 -16.73 12.86 -12.35
CA LYS A 235 -15.59 13.69 -12.80
C LYS A 235 -15.65 15.09 -12.20
N ILE A 236 -16.82 15.73 -12.20
CA ILE A 236 -17.00 17.07 -11.63
C ILE A 236 -16.75 17.04 -10.12
N GLU A 237 -17.28 16.05 -9.41
CA GLU A 237 -17.05 15.86 -7.96
C GLU A 237 -15.57 15.72 -7.64
N ASN A 238 -14.86 14.85 -8.38
CA ASN A 238 -13.42 14.68 -8.21
C ASN A 238 -12.63 15.96 -8.52
N ASP A 239 -13.00 16.70 -9.56
CA ASP A 239 -12.37 18.00 -9.86
C ASP A 239 -12.60 19.04 -8.76
N LEU A 240 -13.79 19.06 -8.15
CA LEU A 240 -14.10 19.93 -7.01
C LEU A 240 -13.33 19.52 -5.75
N GLU A 241 -13.26 18.22 -5.47
CA GLU A 241 -12.48 17.66 -4.35
C GLU A 241 -10.99 18.00 -4.51
N ASN A 242 -10.42 17.80 -5.71
CA ASN A 242 -9.05 18.16 -6.01
C ASN A 242 -8.78 19.68 -5.83
N LYS A 243 -9.70 20.54 -6.27
CA LYS A 243 -9.59 21.99 -6.04
C LYS A 243 -9.63 22.33 -4.55
N LEU A 244 -10.50 21.67 -3.80
CA LEU A 244 -10.66 21.88 -2.37
C LEU A 244 -9.40 21.42 -1.60
N ASP A 245 -8.82 20.29 -1.97
CA ASP A 245 -7.58 19.80 -1.39
C ASP A 245 -6.37 20.67 -1.74
N GLN A 246 -6.30 21.19 -2.96
CA GLN A 246 -5.28 22.19 -3.32
C GLN A 246 -5.41 23.47 -2.48
N LEU A 247 -6.64 23.93 -2.21
CA LEU A 247 -6.88 25.07 -1.32
C LEU A 247 -6.47 24.76 0.12
N ARG A 248 -6.85 23.59 0.65
CA ARG A 248 -6.43 23.12 1.97
C ARG A 248 -4.91 23.07 2.09
N LEU A 249 -4.20 22.54 1.10
CA LEU A 249 -2.73 22.44 1.12
C LEU A 249 -2.05 23.82 1.08
N ARG A 250 -2.59 24.74 0.25
CA ARG A 250 -2.12 26.13 0.20
C ARG A 250 -2.34 26.84 1.53
N ASN A 251 -3.50 26.64 2.16
CA ASN A 251 -3.81 27.21 3.47
C ASN A 251 -2.88 26.61 4.54
N TYR A 252 -2.74 25.28 4.60
CA TYR A 252 -1.84 24.58 5.51
C TYR A 252 -0.40 25.11 5.44
N THR A 253 0.12 25.31 4.22
CA THR A 253 1.48 25.82 4.02
C THR A 253 1.59 27.26 4.51
N ARG A 254 0.61 28.11 4.19
CA ARG A 254 0.55 29.48 4.71
C ARG A 254 0.49 29.49 6.24
N ASP A 255 -0.35 28.65 6.84
CA ASP A 255 -0.58 28.57 8.28
C ASP A 255 0.65 28.08 9.02
N ARG A 256 1.38 27.12 8.44
CA ARG A 256 2.71 26.74 8.93
C ARG A 256 3.68 27.92 8.89
N MET A 257 3.79 28.63 7.76
CA MET A 257 4.68 29.79 7.65
C MET A 257 4.32 30.90 8.65
N ALA A 258 3.03 31.16 8.88
CA ALA A 258 2.60 32.14 9.89
C ALA A 258 2.94 31.71 11.31
N ARG A 259 2.79 30.42 11.64
CA ARG A 259 3.23 29.88 12.94
C ARG A 259 4.74 30.02 13.12
N ASP A 260 5.53 29.67 12.11
CA ASP A 260 6.99 29.79 12.17
C ASP A 260 7.44 31.26 12.30
N ASN A 261 6.79 32.18 11.57
CA ASN A 261 7.02 33.62 11.69
C ASN A 261 6.63 34.16 13.07
N PHE A 262 5.56 33.65 13.69
CA PHE A 262 5.17 34.02 15.04
C PHE A 262 6.16 33.48 16.08
N LYS A 263 6.66 32.25 15.93
CA LYS A 263 7.73 31.71 16.78
C LYS A 263 9.01 32.54 16.67
N ALA A 264 9.37 33.00 15.47
CA ALA A 264 10.48 33.93 15.28
C ALA A 264 10.22 35.26 15.97
N LEU A 265 8.99 35.80 15.85
CA LEU A 265 8.60 37.03 16.55
C LEU A 265 8.74 36.90 18.07
N LEU A 266 8.32 35.78 18.67
CA LEU A 266 8.47 35.53 20.12
C LEU A 266 9.93 35.59 20.58
N LYS A 267 10.90 35.22 19.73
CA LYS A 267 12.34 35.31 20.03
C LYS A 267 12.93 36.70 19.82
N GLU A 268 12.31 37.53 18.97
CA GLU A 268 12.76 38.89 18.65
C GLU A 268 12.25 39.96 19.63
N ILE A 269 11.32 39.59 20.54
CA ILE A 269 10.75 40.54 21.51
C ILE A 269 11.88 41.04 22.44
N PRO A 270 11.94 42.37 22.73
CA PRO A 270 12.96 42.92 23.63
C PRO A 270 12.85 42.40 25.07
N ILE A 271 11.69 41.85 25.43
CA ILE A 271 11.44 41.21 26.72
C ILE A 271 11.75 39.73 26.55
N GLN A 272 12.76 39.26 27.28
CA GLN A 272 13.07 37.83 27.34
C GLN A 272 11.91 37.09 28.00
N ILE A 273 11.30 36.18 27.26
CA ILE A 273 10.20 35.35 27.75
C ILE A 273 10.79 34.40 28.79
N LYS A 274 10.38 34.56 30.05
CA LYS A 274 10.79 33.72 31.19
C LYS A 274 9.65 32.79 31.60
N ALA A 275 9.97 31.79 32.42
CA ALA A 275 9.00 30.84 32.97
C ALA A 275 7.78 31.50 33.64
N ASN A 276 7.95 32.67 34.27
CA ASN A 276 6.87 33.37 34.99
C ASN A 276 6.15 34.44 34.18
N THR A 277 6.55 34.67 32.93
CA THR A 277 5.93 35.70 32.08
C THR A 277 4.50 35.34 31.75
N LYS A 278 3.58 36.31 31.86
CA LYS A 278 2.18 36.12 31.49
C LYS A 278 1.93 36.67 30.09
N TRP A 279 0.93 36.11 29.42
CA TRP A 279 0.51 36.58 28.10
C TRP A 279 0.18 38.08 28.08
N SER A 280 -0.47 38.57 29.15
CA SER A 280 -0.84 39.98 29.31
C SER A 280 0.36 40.94 29.28
N ASP A 281 1.55 40.49 29.69
CA ASP A 281 2.74 41.32 29.76
C ASP A 281 3.37 41.52 28.37
N ILE A 282 3.16 40.55 27.47
CA ILE A 282 3.77 40.49 26.14
C ILE A 282 2.80 40.97 25.05
N TYR A 283 1.50 40.80 25.27
CA TYR A 283 0.44 41.21 24.34
C TYR A 283 0.54 42.68 23.86
N PRO A 284 0.89 43.69 24.70
CA PRO A 284 1.04 45.07 24.25
C PRO A 284 2.11 45.26 23.17
N TYR A 285 3.14 44.42 23.15
CA TYR A 285 4.23 44.44 22.18
C TYR A 285 3.90 43.66 20.90
N LEU A 286 3.00 42.66 21.01
CA LEU A 286 2.59 41.81 19.89
C LEU A 286 1.48 42.42 19.04
N LYS A 287 0.53 43.14 19.65
CA LYS A 287 -0.71 43.61 18.99
C LYS A 287 -0.48 44.42 17.71
N SER A 288 0.61 45.18 17.64
CA SER A 288 0.92 46.08 16.52
C SER A 288 1.74 45.40 15.43
N ASN A 289 2.23 44.17 15.65
CA ASN A 289 3.15 43.52 14.72
C ASN A 289 2.40 42.79 13.59
N PRO A 290 2.77 42.99 12.31
CA PRO A 290 2.09 42.34 11.19
C PRO A 290 2.17 40.80 11.24
N ARG A 291 3.23 40.23 11.83
CA ARG A 291 3.37 38.77 11.97
C ARG A 291 2.33 38.18 12.94
N PHE A 292 1.94 38.92 13.98
CA PHE A 292 0.88 38.54 14.90
C PHE A 292 -0.50 38.64 14.23
N LEU A 293 -0.78 39.74 13.54
CA LEU A 293 -2.04 39.92 12.80
C LEU A 293 -2.24 38.85 11.72
N GLN A 294 -1.16 38.48 11.02
CA GLN A 294 -1.21 37.43 10.02
C GLN A 294 -1.57 36.07 10.63
N MET A 295 -1.30 35.82 11.90
CA MET A 295 -1.60 34.56 12.57
C MET A 295 -3.08 34.44 12.96
N LEU A 296 -3.74 35.57 13.27
CA LEU A 296 -5.14 35.59 13.71
C LEU A 296 -6.09 35.02 12.65
N GLY A 297 -6.99 34.13 13.08
CA GLY A 297 -8.02 33.53 12.21
C GLY A 297 -7.54 32.36 11.35
N ARG A 298 -6.35 31.82 11.62
CA ARG A 298 -5.82 30.62 10.96
C ARG A 298 -6.08 29.37 11.79
N ASP A 299 -6.17 28.25 11.09
CA ASP A 299 -6.42 26.95 11.70
C ASP A 299 -5.15 26.37 12.33
N GLY A 300 -5.31 25.70 13.49
CA GLY A 300 -4.24 25.04 14.22
C GLY A 300 -3.96 25.67 15.59
N SER A 301 -2.73 25.50 16.07
CA SER A 301 -2.29 26.01 17.37
C SER A 301 -2.42 27.53 17.43
N SER A 302 -3.08 28.03 18.47
CA SER A 302 -3.33 29.46 18.69
C SER A 302 -2.05 30.23 19.03
N CYS A 303 -2.07 31.57 18.90
CA CYS A 303 -0.98 32.43 19.38
C CYS A 303 -0.63 32.14 20.84
N LEU A 304 -1.66 31.88 21.66
CA LEU A 304 -1.52 31.57 23.08
C LEU A 304 -0.88 30.20 23.30
N ASP A 305 -1.18 29.21 22.45
CA ASP A 305 -0.59 27.88 22.53
C ASP A 305 0.90 27.95 22.20
N LEU A 306 1.26 28.65 21.11
CA LEU A 306 2.67 28.84 20.72
C LEU A 306 3.46 29.60 21.79
N PHE A 307 2.81 30.53 22.49
CA PHE A 307 3.42 31.21 23.62
C PHE A 307 3.59 30.29 24.83
N SER A 308 2.57 29.50 25.14
CA SER A 308 2.60 28.54 26.25
C SER A 308 3.70 27.50 26.02
N ASP A 309 3.82 26.98 24.79
CA ASP A 309 4.93 26.10 24.39
C ASP A 309 6.29 26.74 24.67
N HIS A 310 6.46 28.02 24.31
CA HIS A 310 7.73 28.71 24.53
C HIS A 310 8.00 28.98 26.03
N VAL A 311 6.98 29.31 26.82
CA VAL A 311 7.11 29.44 28.28
C VAL A 311 7.46 28.10 28.91
N ASP A 312 6.86 27.02 28.44
CA ASP A 312 7.13 25.66 28.93
C ASP A 312 8.53 25.19 28.56
N GLU A 313 9.05 25.52 27.37
CA GLU A 313 10.47 25.32 27.03
C GLU A 313 11.40 26.01 28.05
N GLN A 314 11.08 27.24 28.46
CA GLN A 314 11.85 27.96 29.47
C GLN A 314 11.71 27.34 30.86
N ARG A 315 10.51 26.87 31.24
CA ARG A 315 10.30 26.11 32.48
C ARG A 315 11.12 24.82 32.49
N MET A 316 11.18 24.11 31.38
CA MET A 316 11.99 22.89 31.24
C MET A 316 13.48 23.18 31.34
N TYR A 317 13.95 24.29 30.75
CA TYR A 317 15.34 24.73 30.91
C TYR A 317 15.66 24.99 32.39
N ILE A 318 14.81 25.71 33.11
CA ILE A 318 15.00 25.98 34.54
C ILE A 318 14.95 24.69 35.36
N PHE A 319 14.06 23.75 35.03
CA PHE A 319 14.01 22.44 35.67
C PHE A 319 15.31 21.64 35.47
N ALA A 320 15.86 21.64 34.25
CA ALA A 320 17.15 21.01 33.96
C ALA A 320 18.29 21.66 34.76
N GLN A 321 18.32 23.01 34.80
CA GLN A 321 19.30 23.76 35.60
C GLN A 321 19.15 23.47 37.09
N ARG A 322 17.93 23.28 37.59
CA ARG A 322 17.68 22.87 38.99
C ARG A 322 18.26 21.49 39.29
N SER A 323 18.15 20.52 38.38
CA SER A 323 18.80 19.21 38.56
C SER A 323 20.33 19.34 38.64
N ILE A 324 20.92 20.21 37.81
CA ILE A 324 22.37 20.48 37.83
C ILE A 324 22.76 21.20 39.13
N ALA A 325 21.94 22.13 39.60
CA ALA A 325 22.15 22.87 40.85
C ALA A 325 22.14 21.92 42.05
N GLN A 326 21.21 20.95 42.08
CA GLN A 326 21.18 19.92 43.12
C GLN A 326 22.43 19.08 43.13
N GLN A 327 22.91 18.63 41.97
CA GLN A 327 24.16 17.88 41.89
C GLN A 327 25.32 18.71 42.43
N THR A 328 25.36 20.00 42.09
CA THR A 328 26.44 20.89 42.54
C THR A 328 26.39 21.13 44.05
N LEU A 329 25.20 21.26 44.64
CA LEU A 329 25.02 21.34 46.10
C LEU A 329 25.47 20.06 46.82
N ILE A 330 25.27 18.89 46.20
CA ILE A 330 25.77 17.61 46.71
C ILE A 330 27.30 17.58 46.64
N ASP A 331 27.89 17.95 45.50
CA ASP A 331 29.34 17.95 45.29
C ASP A 331 30.07 18.88 46.28
N GLN A 332 29.43 19.99 46.67
CA GLN A 332 29.97 20.93 47.67
C GLN A 332 29.64 20.57 49.12
N ASN A 333 28.99 19.42 49.39
CA ASN A 333 28.56 18.98 50.72
C ASN A 333 27.77 20.06 51.49
N PHE A 334 26.80 20.70 50.82
CA PHE A 334 26.00 21.75 51.44
C PHE A 334 25.25 21.24 52.67
N GLN A 335 25.47 21.88 53.82
CA GLN A 335 24.80 21.53 55.08
C GLN A 335 23.43 22.17 55.15
N TRP A 336 22.42 21.32 55.20
CA TRP A 336 21.03 21.72 55.31
C TRP A 336 20.65 21.94 56.77
N ASN A 337 20.55 23.19 57.20
CA ASN A 337 20.03 23.49 58.53
C ASN A 337 18.50 23.42 58.50
N ASP A 338 17.90 22.57 59.34
CA ASP A 338 16.43 22.48 59.52
C ASP A 338 15.87 23.62 60.39
N THR A 339 16.75 24.38 61.07
CA THR A 339 16.40 25.47 61.98
C THR A 339 16.28 26.84 61.32
N ASP A 340 16.89 27.00 60.15
CA ASP A 340 16.94 28.28 59.45
C ASP A 340 15.71 28.40 58.56
N GLY A 341 14.99 29.52 58.66
CA GLY A 341 13.78 29.75 57.85
C GLY A 341 14.05 29.62 56.34
N ASP A 342 13.01 29.26 55.58
CA ASP A 342 13.10 29.02 54.13
C ASP A 342 13.82 30.13 53.35
N GLY A 343 13.68 31.40 53.79
CA GLY A 343 14.36 32.55 53.20
C GLY A 343 15.88 32.57 53.40
N ILE A 344 16.38 32.17 54.58
CA ILE A 344 17.83 32.13 54.87
C ILE A 344 18.48 30.98 54.10
N THR A 345 17.78 29.84 54.03
CA THR A 345 18.21 28.67 53.23
C THR A 345 18.31 29.03 51.75
N ARG A 346 17.35 29.79 51.23
CA ARG A 346 17.38 30.31 49.85
C ARG A 346 18.60 31.19 49.59
N GLU A 347 18.86 32.20 50.42
CA GLU A 347 20.02 33.10 50.24
C GLU A 347 21.36 32.34 50.29
N ASN A 348 21.46 31.32 51.14
CA ASN A 348 22.65 30.49 51.23
C ASN A 348 22.86 29.65 49.97
N ILE A 349 21.79 29.09 49.40
CA ILE A 349 21.84 28.37 48.12
C ILE A 349 22.19 29.33 46.96
N GLU A 350 21.61 30.53 46.93
CA GLU A 350 21.91 31.53 45.92
C GLU A 350 23.40 31.92 45.94
N LYS A 351 24.00 32.11 47.13
CA LYS A 351 25.45 32.38 47.28
C LYS A 351 26.32 31.23 46.78
N VAL A 352 25.94 29.99 47.09
CA VAL A 352 26.65 28.79 46.62
C VAL A 352 26.59 28.68 45.10
N LEU A 353 25.40 28.80 44.51
CA LEU A 353 25.22 28.70 43.07
C LEU A 353 25.86 29.88 42.32
N ALA A 354 25.88 31.08 42.90
CA ALA A 354 26.54 32.25 42.29
C ALA A 354 28.07 32.12 42.22
N ASN A 355 28.68 31.33 43.09
CA ASN A 355 30.12 31.08 43.09
C ASN A 355 30.55 30.05 42.04
N ASP A 356 29.62 29.26 41.50
CA ASP A 356 29.93 28.21 40.53
C ASP A 356 30.03 28.72 39.09
N LEU A 357 31.10 28.29 38.40
CA LEU A 357 31.36 28.63 37.00
C LEU A 357 30.24 28.19 36.04
N LYS A 358 29.47 27.15 36.40
CA LYS A 358 28.37 26.60 35.61
C LYS A 358 27.15 27.53 35.54
N PHE A 359 26.93 28.36 36.57
CA PHE A 359 25.78 29.26 36.67
C PHE A 359 26.11 30.71 36.29
N LYS A 360 27.35 31.00 35.90
CA LYS A 360 27.78 32.35 35.48
C LYS A 360 27.05 32.90 34.23
N LYS A 361 26.43 32.01 33.43
CA LYS A 361 25.60 32.37 32.27
C LYS A 361 24.11 32.44 32.57
N VAL A 362 23.69 32.09 33.79
CA VAL A 362 22.29 32.08 34.22
C VAL A 362 21.97 33.41 34.90
N ASP A 363 20.81 34.00 34.58
CA ASP A 363 20.39 35.27 35.16
C ASP A 363 20.11 35.13 36.67
N LYS A 364 20.32 36.23 37.42
CA LYS A 364 20.10 36.26 38.88
C LYS A 364 18.66 35.90 39.29
N GLU A 365 17.67 36.29 38.48
CA GLU A 365 16.27 35.96 38.71
C GLU A 365 15.98 34.47 38.48
N ASP A 366 16.67 33.84 37.52
CA ASP A 366 16.53 32.40 37.27
C ASP A 366 17.23 31.59 38.36
N ILE A 367 18.36 32.07 38.89
CA ILE A 367 19.03 31.46 40.07
C ILE A 367 18.10 31.50 41.29
N SER A 368 17.40 32.61 41.52
CA SER A 368 16.38 32.71 42.56
C SER A 368 15.26 31.68 42.36
N LEU A 369 14.76 31.52 41.13
CA LEU A 369 13.67 30.56 40.86
C LEU A 369 14.14 29.11 41.04
N ILE A 370 15.39 28.82 40.70
CA ILE A 370 16.02 27.52 40.95
C ILE A 370 16.12 27.28 42.45
N ALA A 371 16.60 28.24 43.23
CA ALA A 371 16.72 28.15 44.68
C ALA A 371 15.35 27.91 45.35
N ASP A 372 14.34 28.69 44.97
CA ASP A 372 12.95 28.50 45.41
C ASP A 372 12.44 27.09 45.08
N GLY A 373 12.72 26.61 43.87
CA GLY A 373 12.34 25.27 43.45
C GLY A 373 13.01 24.16 44.26
N ILE A 374 14.29 24.31 44.64
CA ILE A 374 15.00 23.33 45.47
C ILE A 374 14.42 23.31 46.89
N VAL A 375 14.17 24.48 47.49
CA VAL A 375 13.53 24.59 48.80
C VAL A 375 12.14 23.96 48.79
N GLN A 376 11.33 24.24 47.76
CA GLN A 376 10.01 23.64 47.61
C GLN A 376 10.10 22.11 47.50
N GLN A 377 11.04 21.56 46.72
CA GLN A 377 11.21 20.10 46.62
C GLN A 377 11.58 19.47 47.95
N ARG A 378 12.43 20.14 48.72
CA ARG A 378 12.81 19.68 50.06
C ARG A 378 11.59 19.67 50.97
N ASN A 379 10.80 20.73 50.98
CA ASN A 379 9.60 20.83 51.79
C ASN A 379 8.56 19.77 51.38
N GLU A 380 8.38 19.52 50.09
CA GLU A 380 7.54 18.43 49.60
C GLU A 380 8.06 17.05 50.05
N LYS A 381 9.37 16.82 50.01
CA LYS A 381 9.99 15.56 50.46
C LYS A 381 9.84 15.37 51.97
N ILE A 382 10.01 16.43 52.77
CA ILE A 382 9.77 16.42 54.22
C ILE A 382 8.30 16.10 54.51
N GLN A 383 7.36 16.74 53.81
CA GLN A 383 5.93 16.47 53.95
C GLN A 383 5.56 15.03 53.56
N GLN A 384 6.13 14.52 52.46
CA GLN A 384 5.92 13.12 52.06
C GLN A 384 6.48 12.13 53.09
N ASN A 385 7.64 12.41 53.67
CA ASN A 385 8.22 11.58 54.72
C ASN A 385 7.36 11.62 55.99
N LEU A 386 6.92 12.80 56.43
CA LEU A 386 5.97 12.96 57.54
C LEU A 386 4.65 12.22 57.30
N GLN A 387 4.12 12.26 56.08
CA GLN A 387 2.91 11.50 55.72
C GLN A 387 3.14 9.99 55.74
N LYS A 388 4.29 9.51 55.23
CA LYS A 388 4.67 8.09 55.30
C LYS A 388 4.82 7.65 56.75
N GLU A 389 5.48 8.43 57.59
CA GLU A 389 5.60 8.18 59.02
C GLU A 389 4.24 8.15 59.70
N ARG A 390 3.35 9.10 59.40
CA ARG A 390 1.96 9.07 59.90
C ARG A 390 1.22 7.80 59.48
N ARG A 391 1.32 7.39 58.21
CA ARG A 391 0.69 6.14 57.72
C ARG A 391 1.24 4.90 58.43
N ILE A 392 2.57 4.81 58.57
CA ILE A 392 3.23 3.72 59.31
C ILE A 392 2.76 3.73 60.77
N MET A 393 2.67 4.91 61.39
CA MET A 393 2.17 5.06 62.74
C MET A 393 0.70 4.61 62.84
N GLU A 394 -0.17 5.02 61.93
CA GLU A 394 -1.57 4.56 61.90
C GLU A 394 -1.69 3.04 61.74
N GLN A 395 -0.88 2.42 60.89
CA GLN A 395 -0.82 0.96 60.78
C GLN A 395 -0.39 0.31 62.10
N LYS A 396 0.66 0.83 62.75
CA LYS A 396 1.09 0.37 64.09
C LYS A 396 -0.03 0.52 65.12
N LYS A 397 -0.78 1.63 65.09
CA LYS A 397 -1.96 1.84 65.96
C LYS A 397 -3.05 0.80 65.67
N HIS A 398 -3.31 0.48 64.41
CA HIS A 398 -4.31 -0.52 64.01
C HIS A 398 -3.90 -1.95 64.43
N TYR A 399 -2.63 -2.34 64.23
CA TYR A 399 -2.12 -3.63 64.71
C TYR A 399 -2.22 -3.75 66.24
N PHE A 400 -1.94 -2.66 66.95
CA PHE A 400 -2.13 -2.60 68.39
C PHE A 400 -3.60 -2.73 68.80
N TRP A 401 -4.52 -2.07 68.09
CA TRP A 401 -5.96 -2.23 68.30
C TRP A 401 -6.44 -3.67 68.03
N LEU A 402 -5.94 -4.33 66.98
CA LEU A 402 -6.22 -5.74 66.70
C LEU A 402 -5.68 -6.67 67.79
N LEU A 403 -4.50 -6.37 68.36
CA LEU A 403 -3.96 -7.09 69.50
C LEU A 403 -4.90 -6.99 70.71
N LEU A 404 -5.37 -5.77 71.02
CA LEU A 404 -6.36 -5.54 72.09
C LEU A 404 -7.66 -6.30 71.82
N GLN A 405 -8.15 -6.31 70.57
CA GLN A 405 -9.32 -7.11 70.19
C GLN A 405 -9.06 -8.61 70.41
N ARG A 406 -7.93 -9.15 69.93
CA ARG A 406 -7.59 -10.56 70.13
C ARG A 406 -7.53 -10.95 71.60
N ILE A 407 -6.96 -10.10 72.46
CA ILE A 407 -6.71 -10.40 73.88
C ILE A 407 -7.91 -10.14 74.78
N TYR A 408 -8.82 -9.23 74.42
CA TYR A 408 -9.95 -8.87 75.29
C TYR A 408 -11.32 -9.27 74.74
N THR A 409 -11.43 -9.73 73.50
CA THR A 409 -12.69 -10.30 72.97
C THR A 409 -12.60 -11.80 72.68
N LYS A 410 -11.55 -12.29 72.03
CA LYS A 410 -11.46 -13.70 71.60
C LYS A 410 -11.05 -14.68 72.70
N THR A 411 -10.26 -14.25 73.68
CA THR A 411 -9.82 -15.07 74.82
C THR A 411 -10.75 -14.95 76.03
N GLY A 412 -11.83 -14.15 75.95
CA GLY A 412 -12.84 -14.00 77.00
C GLY A 412 -12.40 -13.26 78.26
N LYS A 413 -11.22 -12.63 78.27
CA LYS A 413 -10.75 -11.84 79.42
C LYS A 413 -11.45 -10.46 79.45
N PRO A 414 -12.08 -10.04 80.56
CA PRO A 414 -12.66 -8.71 80.66
C PRO A 414 -11.58 -7.63 80.56
N LYS A 415 -11.89 -6.52 79.90
CA LYS A 415 -10.97 -5.38 79.79
C LYS A 415 -10.58 -4.90 81.21
N PRO A 416 -9.28 -4.88 81.58
CA PRO A 416 -8.86 -4.41 82.88
C PRO A 416 -9.10 -2.90 83.01
N SER A 417 -9.58 -2.46 84.18
CA SER A 417 -9.94 -1.06 84.44
C SER A 417 -8.75 -0.10 84.45
N ASN A 418 -7.53 -0.61 84.66
CA ASN A 418 -6.31 0.19 84.78
C ASN A 418 -5.33 -0.16 83.66
N TRP A 419 -4.88 0.86 82.92
CA TRP A 419 -3.84 0.76 81.88
C TRP A 419 -2.55 0.10 82.39
N ASP A 420 -2.22 0.30 83.66
CA ASP A 420 -0.99 -0.21 84.28
C ASP A 420 -0.97 -1.75 84.43
N LEU A 421 -2.16 -2.37 84.55
CA LEU A 421 -2.32 -3.82 84.54
C LEU A 421 -2.30 -4.38 83.12
N ALA A 422 -2.96 -3.68 82.18
CA ALA A 422 -2.93 -4.03 80.76
C ALA A 422 -1.51 -3.94 80.19
N SER A 423 -0.75 -2.91 80.56
CA SER A 423 0.61 -2.67 80.10
C SER A 423 1.58 -3.79 80.49
N LYS A 424 1.43 -4.39 81.68
CA LYS A 424 2.25 -5.53 82.14
C LYS A 424 1.91 -6.84 81.43
N GLU A 425 0.65 -7.06 81.06
CA GLU A 425 0.26 -8.25 80.29
C GLU A 425 0.61 -8.09 78.80
N LEU A 426 0.56 -6.87 78.28
CA LEU A 426 0.76 -6.55 76.87
C LEU A 426 2.23 -6.30 76.53
N SER A 427 3.10 -6.10 77.53
CA SER A 427 4.53 -5.80 77.34
C SER A 427 5.32 -6.91 76.64
N GLU A 428 4.83 -8.15 76.68
CA GLU A 428 5.45 -9.28 75.98
C GLU A 428 5.09 -9.33 74.49
N ALA A 429 4.05 -8.61 74.05
CA ALA A 429 3.58 -8.65 72.68
C ALA A 429 4.45 -7.78 71.74
N LEU A 430 4.77 -8.31 70.55
CA LEU A 430 5.60 -7.64 69.55
C LEU A 430 4.97 -6.33 69.06
N GLU A 431 3.64 -6.27 69.00
CA GLU A 431 2.86 -5.11 68.58
C GLU A 431 2.84 -4.00 69.64
N TYR A 432 2.99 -4.36 70.92
CA TYR A 432 3.22 -3.39 72.01
C TYR A 432 4.63 -2.78 71.87
N LYS A 433 5.65 -3.61 71.65
CA LYS A 433 7.05 -3.16 71.47
C LYS A 433 7.25 -2.31 70.20
N ALA A 434 6.49 -2.58 69.14
CA ALA A 434 6.57 -1.85 67.86
C ALA A 434 6.17 -0.36 67.92
N LEU A 435 5.41 0.04 68.95
CA LEU A 435 5.00 1.42 69.21
C LEU A 435 6.03 2.26 70.01
N GLY A 436 7.16 1.67 70.41
CA GLY A 436 8.33 2.38 70.99
C GLY A 436 8.05 3.13 72.31
N ASP A 437 8.26 4.43 72.35
CA ASP A 437 8.13 5.29 73.54
C ASP A 437 6.81 6.09 73.60
N ASN A 438 5.87 5.77 72.70
CA ASN A 438 4.61 6.52 72.58
C ASN A 438 3.53 6.02 73.56
N ASP A 439 3.84 6.02 74.85
CA ASP A 439 2.93 5.55 75.91
C ASP A 439 1.62 6.34 76.00
N THR A 440 1.65 7.62 75.63
CA THR A 440 0.47 8.48 75.54
C THR A 440 -0.49 8.02 74.43
N ILE A 441 0.05 7.66 73.27
CA ILE A 441 -0.72 7.13 72.13
C ILE A 441 -1.27 5.75 72.46
N ARG A 442 -0.50 4.91 73.14
CA ARG A 442 -0.94 3.59 73.60
C ARG A 442 -2.12 3.67 74.57
N LYS A 443 -2.03 4.56 75.56
CA LYS A 443 -3.10 4.88 76.51
C LYS A 443 -4.37 5.35 75.79
N GLN A 444 -4.24 6.28 74.86
CA GLN A 444 -5.37 6.78 74.07
C GLN A 444 -6.09 5.68 73.26
N ILE A 445 -5.33 4.75 72.66
CA ILE A 445 -5.92 3.64 71.90
C ILE A 445 -6.62 2.64 72.83
N PHE A 446 -6.05 2.37 74.00
CA PHE A 446 -6.65 1.49 74.99
C PHE A 446 -7.91 2.08 75.63
N ASP A 447 -7.91 3.36 75.96
CA ASP A 447 -9.08 4.05 76.50
C ASP A 447 -10.21 4.11 75.46
N GLY A 448 -9.85 4.35 74.19
CA GLY A 448 -10.78 4.30 73.06
C GLY A 448 -11.28 2.90 72.69
N PHE A 449 -10.60 1.83 73.12
CA PHE A 449 -10.99 0.45 72.84
C PHE A 449 -12.13 -0.02 73.76
N LYS A 450 -13.34 -0.19 73.22
CA LYS A 450 -14.46 -0.84 73.93
C LYS A 450 -14.65 -2.24 73.36
N PRO A 451 -14.43 -3.33 74.14
CA PRO A 451 -14.76 -4.65 73.66
C PRO A 451 -16.28 -4.74 73.51
N GLU A 452 -16.77 -5.03 72.30
CA GLU A 452 -18.18 -5.36 72.11
C GLU A 452 -18.49 -6.64 72.89
N SER A 453 -19.23 -6.48 73.98
CA SER A 453 -19.85 -7.58 74.72
C SER A 453 -21.30 -7.71 74.27
N SER A 454 -21.61 -8.66 73.38
CA SER A 454 -22.71 -9.65 73.52
C SER A 454 -23.18 -10.22 72.16
N PRO A 455 -23.45 -11.53 72.09
CA PRO A 455 -24.36 -12.11 71.12
C PRO A 455 -25.80 -12.01 71.67
N LEU A 456 -26.71 -11.38 70.94
CA LEU A 456 -28.14 -11.42 71.27
C LEU A 456 -28.97 -11.69 70.00
N THR A 457 -29.48 -12.92 69.98
CA THR A 457 -30.84 -13.35 69.59
C THR A 457 -31.71 -12.44 68.72
N SER A 458 -32.23 -13.10 67.67
CA SER A 458 -33.40 -12.82 66.85
C SER A 458 -34.58 -12.14 67.57
N GLU A 459 -35.04 -11.00 67.06
CA GLU A 459 -36.33 -10.82 66.34
C GLU A 459 -36.71 -9.33 66.23
N SER A 460 -36.99 -8.91 65.00
CA SER A 460 -38.10 -8.03 64.57
C SER A 460 -38.35 -6.68 65.27
N ALA A 461 -38.03 -5.58 64.58
CA ALA A 461 -38.99 -4.49 64.35
C ALA A 461 -38.47 -3.49 63.30
N THR A 462 -39.25 -3.36 62.24
CA THR A 462 -39.18 -2.41 61.14
C THR A 462 -39.40 -0.96 61.59
N ALA A 463 -38.60 -0.03 61.07
CA ALA A 463 -39.01 1.36 60.83
C ALA A 463 -38.17 1.97 59.69
N ASP A 464 -38.89 2.61 58.78
CA ASP A 464 -38.52 3.03 57.42
C ASP A 464 -37.51 4.19 57.28
N ILE A 465 -37.12 4.40 56.01
CA ILE A 465 -36.69 5.64 55.30
C ILE A 465 -35.17 5.72 54.96
N PRO A 466 -34.72 6.17 53.76
CA PRO A 466 -35.09 5.83 52.37
C PRO A 466 -33.86 5.44 51.49
N LEU A 467 -34.09 4.70 50.41
CA LEU A 467 -33.08 4.25 49.44
C LEU A 467 -32.65 5.36 48.46
N THR A 468 -31.36 5.70 48.44
CA THR A 468 -30.68 6.30 47.26
C THR A 468 -29.76 5.26 46.62
N PRO A 469 -29.80 5.03 45.29
CA PRO A 469 -29.06 3.94 44.67
C PRO A 469 -27.60 4.34 44.41
N SER A 470 -26.66 3.82 45.21
CA SER A 470 -25.23 3.92 44.90
C SER A 470 -24.83 2.81 43.92
N LYS A 471 -24.21 3.24 42.82
CA LYS A 471 -23.74 2.42 41.70
C LYS A 471 -22.86 1.27 42.19
N LYS A 472 -23.23 0.05 41.79
CA LYS A 472 -22.36 -1.14 41.86
C LYS A 472 -21.04 -0.83 41.14
N ARG A 473 -19.92 -0.81 41.86
CA ARG A 473 -18.59 -0.90 41.24
C ARG A 473 -18.43 -2.34 40.75
N HIS A 474 -18.24 -2.48 39.45
CA HIS A 474 -17.81 -3.72 38.82
C HIS A 474 -16.46 -4.13 39.41
N LEU A 475 -16.36 -5.35 39.95
CA LEU A 475 -15.09 -5.99 40.23
C LEU A 475 -14.35 -6.14 38.90
N SER A 476 -13.18 -5.52 38.79
CA SER A 476 -12.26 -5.71 37.67
C SER A 476 -11.76 -7.15 37.64
N GLN A 477 -11.75 -7.75 36.45
CA GLN A 477 -11.21 -9.07 36.17
C GLN A 477 -9.78 -9.20 36.70
N ALA A 478 -9.48 -10.36 37.29
CA ALA A 478 -8.15 -10.77 37.66
C ALA A 478 -7.23 -10.73 36.43
N ILE A 479 -6.11 -10.04 36.57
CA ILE A 479 -4.99 -10.10 35.64
C ILE A 479 -4.37 -11.49 35.81
N GLU A 480 -4.56 -12.36 34.83
CA GLU A 480 -3.76 -13.58 34.68
C GLU A 480 -2.31 -13.14 34.44
N LEU A 481 -1.43 -13.52 35.37
CA LEU A 481 0.01 -13.45 35.21
C LEU A 481 0.42 -14.67 34.39
N ASP A 482 0.80 -14.45 33.14
CA ASP A 482 1.55 -15.44 32.34
C ASP A 482 2.87 -15.75 33.05
N TYR A 483 3.10 -17.04 33.30
CA TYR A 483 4.41 -17.61 33.59
C TYR A 483 4.95 -18.31 32.34
#